data_AF-A0AAD6FCN5-F1
#
_entry.id   AF-A0AAD6FCN5-F1
#
_cell.length_a   1.000
_cell.length_b   1.000
_cell.length_c   1.000
_cell.angle_alpha   90.00
_cell.angle_beta   90.00
_cell.angle_gamma   90.00
#
_symmetry.space_group_name_H-M   'P 1'
#
loop_
_entity.id
_entity.type
_entity.pdbx_description
1 polymer ?
#
loop_
_entity_poly.entity_id
_entity_poly.type
_entity_poly.pdbx_seq_one_letter_code
_entity_poly.pdbx_strand_id
1 'polypeptide(L)'
;MLETRYKDTQAPTRPFFKPTSSASPTHYKPTYHIARAQKKVQDWSLSGTKPILILGDSNINRIPPHNNPNIQLDSYPGVYNLMELFTCTPPISTAKIVIISNGINNKDDEPGLTTIEQLRSMEAFRTTHDNIHWTPPTAKLILDSWYKQLHF
;
A
#
# COMPACT_ATOMS: atom_id res chain seq x y z
N MET A 1 83.04 21.62 -15.30
CA MET A 1 81.90 20.74 -15.63
C MET A 1 81.38 20.17 -14.31
N LEU A 2 80.34 20.78 -13.74
CA LEU A 2 79.65 20.34 -12.52
C LEU A 2 78.17 20.67 -12.72
N GLU A 3 77.29 19.67 -12.69
CA GLU A 3 75.86 19.88 -12.51
C GLU A 3 75.35 18.95 -11.41
N THR A 4 74.70 19.59 -10.42
CA THR A 4 74.27 19.03 -9.15
C THR A 4 72.80 18.59 -9.27
N ARG A 5 72.49 17.36 -8.85
CA ARG A 5 71.13 16.81 -8.83
C ARG A 5 70.23 17.56 -7.85
N TYR A 6 69.09 18.06 -8.32
CA TYR A 6 67.98 18.50 -7.46
C TYR A 6 67.24 17.30 -6.86
N LYS A 7 66.88 17.40 -5.57
CA LYS A 7 66.07 16.42 -4.84
C LYS A 7 64.59 16.76 -4.96
N ASP A 8 63.77 15.77 -5.32
CA ASP A 8 62.31 15.87 -5.30
C ASP A 8 61.78 15.99 -3.85
N THR A 9 60.99 17.03 -3.60
CA THR A 9 60.22 17.17 -2.35
C THR A 9 58.78 16.74 -2.62
N GLN A 10 58.36 15.61 -2.06
CA GLN A 10 57.00 15.10 -2.21
C GLN A 10 56.03 15.90 -1.32
N ALA A 11 54.97 16.45 -1.91
CA ALA A 11 53.94 17.21 -1.19
C ALA A 11 53.05 16.29 -0.32
N PRO A 12 52.54 16.77 0.82
CA PRO A 12 51.75 15.94 1.74
C PRO A 12 50.39 15.60 1.12
N THR A 13 50.08 14.30 1.04
CA THR A 13 48.80 13.77 0.59
C THR A 13 47.70 14.12 1.60
N ARG A 14 46.71 14.91 1.18
CA ARG A 14 45.48 15.13 1.97
C ARG A 14 44.75 13.80 2.15
N PRO A 15 44.20 13.50 3.35
CA PRO A 15 43.37 12.33 3.53
C PRO A 15 42.14 12.44 2.62
N PHE A 16 41.95 11.43 1.77
CA PHE A 16 40.72 11.24 1.01
C PHE A 16 39.58 11.01 2.00
N PHE A 17 38.72 12.02 2.20
CA PHE A 17 37.41 11.80 2.79
C PHE A 17 36.61 10.94 1.81
N LYS A 18 36.38 9.66 2.15
CA LYS A 18 35.34 8.87 1.51
C LYS A 18 34.01 9.58 1.78
N PRO A 19 33.19 9.90 0.77
CA PRO A 19 31.83 10.31 1.02
C PRO A 19 31.16 9.17 1.77
N THR A 20 30.70 9.43 2.99
CA THR A 20 29.73 8.56 3.64
C THR A 20 28.55 8.44 2.68
N SER A 21 28.33 7.22 2.18
CA SER A 21 27.15 6.87 1.38
C SER A 21 25.91 7.27 2.18
N SER A 22 25.36 8.45 1.90
CA SER A 22 24.01 8.78 2.33
C SER A 22 23.10 7.75 1.68
N ALA A 23 22.48 6.90 2.48
CA ALA A 23 21.46 5.98 1.99
C ALA A 23 20.45 6.82 1.21
N SER A 24 20.24 6.49 -0.07
CA SER A 24 19.21 7.11 -0.89
C SER A 24 17.87 7.01 -0.13
N PRO A 25 17.02 8.05 -0.13
CA PRO A 25 15.73 7.99 0.53
C PRO A 25 14.98 6.72 0.09
N THR A 26 14.57 5.89 1.04
CA THR A 26 13.81 4.68 0.72
C THR A 26 12.45 5.11 0.20
N HIS A 27 12.23 4.97 -1.10
CA HIS A 27 10.95 5.25 -1.73
C HIS A 27 10.12 3.97 -1.75
N TYR A 28 9.00 3.98 -1.02
CA TYR A 28 7.98 2.95 -1.05
C TYR A 28 7.10 3.15 -2.28
N LYS A 29 6.79 2.06 -2.99
CA LYS A 29 5.98 2.06 -4.21
C LYS A 29 4.91 0.99 -4.14
N PRO A 30 3.84 1.09 -4.94
CA PRO A 30 2.86 0.02 -5.07
C PRO A 30 3.49 -1.32 -5.43
N THR A 31 3.04 -2.38 -4.75
CA THR A 31 3.23 -3.77 -5.17
C THR A 31 2.15 -4.11 -6.18
N TYR A 32 2.54 -4.52 -7.39
CA TYR A 32 1.61 -4.90 -8.45
C TYR A 32 1.47 -6.43 -8.52
N HIS A 33 0.34 -6.95 -8.07
CA HIS A 33 0.09 -8.38 -7.96
C HIS A 33 -0.41 -8.95 -9.29
N ILE A 34 0.49 -9.55 -10.07
CA ILE A 34 0.15 -10.19 -11.34
C ILE A 34 -0.48 -11.56 -11.06
N ALA A 35 -1.62 -11.84 -11.67
CA ALA A 35 -2.22 -13.17 -11.66
C ALA A 35 -2.54 -13.65 -13.08
N ARG A 36 -2.61 -14.97 -13.24
CA ARG A 36 -3.07 -15.58 -14.49
C ARG A 36 -4.56 -15.33 -14.65
N ALA A 37 -5.01 -15.05 -15.87
CA ALA A 37 -6.37 -14.63 -16.18
C ALA A 37 -7.47 -15.54 -15.57
N GLN A 38 -7.22 -16.85 -15.47
CA GLN A 38 -8.16 -17.86 -14.96
C GLN A 38 -7.90 -18.30 -13.50
N LYS A 39 -6.90 -17.72 -12.82
CA LYS A 39 -6.48 -18.16 -11.47
C LYS A 39 -6.25 -16.99 -10.51
N LYS A 40 -6.91 -15.86 -10.74
CA LYS A 40 -6.74 -14.64 -9.95
C LYS A 40 -6.88 -14.85 -8.44
N VAL A 41 -7.94 -15.54 -8.01
CA VAL A 41 -8.20 -15.82 -6.59
C VAL A 41 -7.18 -16.78 -5.97
N GLN A 42 -6.58 -17.67 -6.76
CA GLN A 42 -5.56 -18.63 -6.29
C GLN A 42 -4.15 -18.02 -6.26
N ASP A 43 -3.86 -17.14 -7.22
CA ASP A 43 -2.55 -16.54 -7.39
C ASP A 43 -2.35 -15.33 -6.48
N TRP A 44 -3.45 -14.65 -6.12
CA TRP A 44 -3.37 -13.51 -5.22
C TRP A 44 -3.43 -13.92 -3.75
N SER A 45 -2.47 -13.42 -2.99
CA SER A 45 -2.45 -13.52 -1.53
C SER A 45 -2.18 -12.14 -0.94
N LEU A 46 -2.99 -11.73 0.03
CA LEU A 46 -2.74 -10.51 0.78
C LEU A 46 -1.84 -10.81 1.98
N SER A 47 -0.64 -10.23 2.01
CA SER A 47 0.26 -10.25 3.15
C SER A 47 0.55 -8.83 3.62
N GLY A 48 -0.19 -8.39 4.64
CA GLY A 48 0.04 -7.06 5.22
C GLY A 48 1.19 -7.08 6.21
N THR A 49 2.16 -6.20 6.02
CA THR A 49 3.33 -6.07 6.91
C THR A 49 3.38 -4.72 7.61
N LYS A 50 2.48 -3.80 7.22
CA LYS A 50 2.50 -2.39 7.63
C LYS A 50 1.22 -1.97 8.35
N PRO A 51 1.28 -0.94 9.22
CA PRO A 51 0.11 -0.43 9.93
C PRO A 51 -1.01 0.11 9.04
N ILE A 52 -0.69 0.62 7.85
CA ILE A 52 -1.65 1.19 6.92
C ILE A 52 -1.57 0.38 5.63
N LEU A 53 -2.66 -0.31 5.29
CA LEU A 53 -2.81 -1.02 4.03
C LEU A 53 -3.73 -0.22 3.10
N ILE A 54 -3.29 0.04 1.89
CA ILE A 54 -4.12 0.60 0.83
C ILE A 54 -4.18 -0.42 -0.30
N LEU A 55 -5.35 -1.00 -0.48
CA LEU A 55 -5.61 -2.12 -1.38
C LEU A 55 -6.57 -1.67 -2.47
N GLY A 56 -6.39 -2.16 -3.69
CA GLY A 56 -7.30 -1.79 -4.76
C GLY A 56 -6.95 -2.40 -6.10
N ASP A 57 -7.61 -1.91 -7.13
CA ASP A 57 -7.38 -2.33 -8.52
C ASP A 57 -6.07 -1.76 -9.12
N SER A 58 -5.97 -1.75 -10.45
CA SER A 58 -4.82 -1.18 -11.16
C SER A 58 -4.58 0.31 -10.90
N ASN A 59 -5.55 1.05 -10.34
CA ASN A 59 -5.38 2.47 -10.03
C ASN A 59 -4.43 2.69 -8.85
N ILE A 60 -4.34 1.75 -7.91
CA ILE A 60 -3.35 1.84 -6.82
C ILE A 60 -1.92 1.88 -7.37
N ASN A 61 -1.66 1.20 -8.48
CA ASN A 61 -0.35 1.21 -9.14
C ASN A 61 0.05 2.58 -9.71
N ARG A 62 -0.90 3.52 -9.82
CA ARG A 62 -0.64 4.89 -10.30
C ARG A 62 -0.24 5.85 -9.18
N ILE A 63 -0.30 5.43 -7.92
CA ILE A 63 0.14 6.24 -6.79
C ILE A 63 1.67 6.40 -6.90
N PRO A 64 2.19 7.64 -6.91
CA PRO A 64 3.62 7.86 -7.02
C PRO A 64 4.37 7.34 -5.78
N PRO A 65 5.68 7.09 -5.89
CA PRO A 65 6.47 6.66 -4.74
C PRO A 65 6.38 7.66 -3.58
N HIS A 66 6.38 7.14 -2.35
CA HIS A 66 6.29 7.94 -1.12
C HIS A 66 7.34 7.51 -0.10
N ASN A 67 7.51 8.31 0.94
CA ASN A 67 8.55 8.08 1.96
C ASN A 67 7.97 7.61 3.31
N ASN A 68 6.66 7.45 3.42
CA ASN A 68 6.02 6.97 4.65
C ASN A 68 6.24 5.45 4.85
N PRO A 69 6.99 5.03 5.89
CA PRO A 69 7.33 3.63 6.12
C PRO A 69 6.19 2.76 6.66
N ASN A 70 5.08 3.39 7.07
CA ASN A 70 3.91 2.73 7.65
C ASN A 70 2.85 2.37 6.62
N ILE A 71 3.02 2.78 5.36
CA ILE A 71 2.06 2.53 4.29
C ILE A 71 2.55 1.38 3.42
N GLN A 72 1.66 0.42 3.19
CA GLN A 72 1.77 -0.59 2.16
C GLN A 72 0.68 -0.33 1.11
N LEU A 73 1.10 -0.26 -0.15
CA LEU A 73 0.25 -0.06 -1.31
C LEU A 73 0.23 -1.35 -2.12
N ASP A 74 -0.92 -2.00 -2.26
CA ASP A 74 -1.04 -3.24 -3.03
C ASP A 74 -2.11 -3.10 -4.11
N SER A 75 -1.71 -3.30 -5.35
CA SER A 75 -2.56 -3.27 -6.54
C SER A 75 -2.86 -4.68 -7.02
N TYR A 76 -4.15 -5.01 -7.13
CA TYR A 76 -4.71 -6.28 -7.60
C TYR A 76 -5.50 -6.03 -8.90
N PRO A 77 -4.84 -6.07 -10.08
CA PRO A 77 -5.41 -5.60 -11.33
C PRO A 77 -6.57 -6.47 -11.84
N GLY A 78 -7.69 -5.84 -12.15
CA GLY A 78 -8.89 -6.55 -12.60
C GLY A 78 -9.50 -7.42 -11.50
N VAL A 79 -9.30 -7.05 -10.23
CA VAL A 79 -10.13 -7.52 -9.12
C VAL A 79 -11.47 -6.81 -9.19
N TYR A 80 -12.55 -7.58 -9.20
CA TYR A 80 -13.91 -7.07 -9.19
C TYR A 80 -14.43 -7.00 -7.74
N ASN A 81 -14.16 -8.06 -6.97
CA ASN A 81 -14.48 -8.18 -5.57
C ASN A 81 -13.22 -8.40 -4.72
N LEU A 82 -12.81 -7.39 -3.94
CA LEU A 82 -11.68 -7.52 -3.02
C LEU A 82 -11.97 -8.43 -1.82
N MET A 83 -13.24 -8.78 -1.54
CA MET A 83 -13.59 -9.69 -0.44
C MET A 83 -13.05 -11.10 -0.64
N GLU A 84 -12.89 -11.54 -1.89
CA GLU A 84 -12.29 -12.84 -2.20
C GLU A 84 -10.84 -12.94 -1.68
N LEU A 85 -10.10 -11.83 -1.69
CA LEU A 85 -8.76 -11.80 -1.09
C LEU A 85 -8.84 -12.03 0.42
N PHE A 86 -9.80 -11.39 1.10
CA PHE A 86 -9.92 -11.54 2.55
C PHE A 86 -10.32 -12.95 2.98
N THR A 87 -11.10 -13.68 2.16
CA THR A 87 -11.50 -15.05 2.50
C THR A 87 -10.34 -16.02 2.63
N CYS A 88 -9.25 -15.79 1.89
CA CYS A 88 -8.05 -16.63 1.95
C CYS A 88 -6.90 -15.99 2.75
N THR A 89 -7.14 -14.85 3.39
CA THR A 89 -6.09 -14.09 4.10
C THR A 89 -6.11 -14.39 5.59
N PRO A 90 -5.00 -14.88 6.18
CA PRO A 90 -4.87 -14.98 7.63
C PRO A 90 -4.97 -13.59 8.30
N PRO A 91 -5.38 -13.51 9.58
CA PRO A 91 -5.44 -12.23 10.29
C PRO A 91 -4.11 -11.46 10.25
N ILE A 92 -4.17 -10.20 9.82
CA ILE A 92 -3.01 -9.31 9.75
C ILE A 92 -3.01 -8.41 11.00
N SER A 93 -2.31 -8.84 12.05
CA SER A 93 -2.27 -8.12 13.34
C SER A 93 -1.53 -6.79 13.30
N THR A 94 -0.69 -6.57 12.29
CA THR A 94 0.05 -5.33 12.10
C THR A 94 -0.80 -4.20 11.55
N ALA A 95 -1.84 -4.52 10.78
CA ALA A 95 -2.69 -3.55 10.11
C ALA A 95 -3.68 -2.91 11.10
N LYS A 96 -3.66 -1.59 11.17
CA LYS A 96 -4.58 -0.77 11.98
C LYS A 96 -5.58 -0.03 11.09
N ILE A 97 -5.14 0.36 9.90
CA ILE A 97 -5.97 1.07 8.93
C ILE A 97 -5.93 0.27 7.62
N VAL A 98 -7.11 -0.03 7.09
CA VAL A 98 -7.28 -0.63 5.76
C VAL A 98 -8.13 0.30 4.91
N ILE A 99 -7.56 0.79 3.82
CA ILE A 99 -8.24 1.59 2.81
C ILE A 99 -8.44 0.69 1.59
N ILE A 100 -9.69 0.56 1.16
CA ILE A 100 -10.07 -0.24 0.01
C ILE A 100 -10.51 0.73 -1.10
N SER A 101 -9.78 0.74 -2.21
CA SER A 101 -10.10 1.51 -3.41
C SER A 101 -10.55 0.57 -4.51
N ASN A 102 -11.86 0.48 -4.72
CA ASN A 102 -12.45 -0.28 -5.80
C ASN A 102 -13.52 0.57 -6.48
N GLY A 103 -13.51 0.65 -7.81
CA GLY A 103 -14.40 1.56 -8.52
C GLY A 103 -14.64 1.21 -9.98
N ILE A 104 -13.60 1.15 -10.80
CA ILE A 104 -13.77 1.01 -12.26
C ILE A 104 -14.22 -0.42 -12.61
N ASN A 105 -13.55 -1.45 -12.11
CA ASN A 105 -13.93 -2.83 -12.40
C ASN A 105 -15.33 -3.14 -11.84
N ASN A 106 -15.66 -2.55 -10.70
CA ASN A 106 -16.95 -2.71 -10.06
C ASN A 106 -18.13 -2.09 -10.83
N LYS A 107 -17.86 -1.12 -11.73
CA LYS A 107 -18.88 -0.48 -12.57
C LYS A 107 -19.30 -1.37 -13.74
N ASP A 108 -18.39 -2.22 -14.22
CA ASP A 108 -18.62 -3.12 -15.35
C ASP A 108 -19.22 -4.47 -14.91
N ASP A 109 -19.40 -4.66 -13.61
CA ASP A 109 -20.05 -5.83 -13.01
C ASP A 109 -21.58 -5.70 -13.04
N GLU A 110 -22.31 -6.81 -12.87
CA GLU A 110 -23.76 -6.71 -12.71
C GLU A 110 -24.10 -5.81 -11.52
N PRO A 111 -25.06 -4.86 -11.64
CA PRO A 111 -25.37 -3.89 -10.58
C PRO A 111 -25.66 -4.53 -9.20
N GLY A 112 -26.15 -5.77 -9.18
CA GLY A 112 -26.43 -6.54 -7.96
C GLY A 112 -25.21 -7.24 -7.32
N LEU A 113 -24.06 -7.29 -8.00
CA LEU A 113 -22.83 -7.95 -7.52
C LEU A 113 -21.72 -6.97 -7.13
N THR A 114 -22.04 -5.68 -7.13
CA THR A 114 -21.08 -4.64 -6.76
C THR A 114 -20.58 -4.80 -5.32
N THR A 115 -19.37 -4.31 -5.05
CA THR A 115 -18.73 -4.26 -3.73
C THR A 115 -19.64 -3.57 -2.70
N ILE A 116 -20.45 -2.58 -3.11
CA ILE A 116 -21.38 -1.90 -2.19
C ILE A 116 -22.56 -2.82 -1.82
N GLU A 117 -23.11 -3.60 -2.75
CA GLU A 117 -24.16 -4.58 -2.43
C GLU A 117 -23.61 -5.72 -1.55
N GLN A 118 -22.39 -6.17 -1.82
CA GLN A 118 -21.72 -7.17 -0.98
C GLN A 118 -21.45 -6.64 0.43
N LEU A 119 -20.98 -5.40 0.56
CA LEU A 119 -20.84 -4.75 1.87
C LEU A 119 -22.19 -4.62 2.57
N ARG A 120 -23.27 -4.27 1.87
CA ARG A 120 -24.62 -4.23 2.45
C ARG A 120 -25.14 -5.58 2.92
N SER A 121 -24.69 -6.67 2.29
CA SER A 121 -25.02 -8.03 2.74
C SER A 121 -24.36 -8.39 4.08
N MET A 122 -23.32 -7.64 4.49
CA MET A 122 -22.72 -7.78 5.81
C MET A 122 -23.54 -6.96 6.82
N GLU A 123 -24.05 -7.60 7.88
CA GLU A 123 -24.96 -6.97 8.86
C GLU A 123 -24.45 -5.64 9.45
N ALA A 124 -23.13 -5.43 9.48
CA ALA A 124 -22.48 -4.27 10.07
C ALA A 124 -22.47 -3.01 9.18
N PHE A 125 -22.74 -3.13 7.87
CA PHE A 125 -22.56 -2.01 6.93
C PHE A 125 -23.87 -1.66 6.24
N ARG A 126 -24.42 -0.48 6.58
CA ARG A 126 -25.64 0.07 5.97
C ARG A 126 -25.37 1.46 5.43
N THR A 127 -25.82 1.72 4.21
CA THR A 127 -25.85 3.05 3.60
C THR A 127 -27.20 3.72 3.79
N THR A 128 -27.24 5.05 3.70
CA THR A 128 -28.48 5.81 3.62
C THR A 128 -29.19 5.57 2.29
N HIS A 129 -30.37 6.16 2.12
CA HIS A 129 -31.24 5.96 0.95
C HIS A 129 -30.58 6.31 -0.39
N ASP A 130 -29.56 7.16 -0.37
CA ASP A 130 -28.78 7.55 -1.56
C ASP A 130 -27.67 6.56 -1.93
N ASN A 131 -27.49 5.49 -1.15
CA ASN A 131 -26.54 4.43 -1.39
C ASN A 131 -25.05 4.87 -1.39
N ILE A 132 -24.77 6.11 -0.99
CA ILE A 132 -23.43 6.71 -1.00
C ILE A 132 -22.97 6.99 0.43
N HIS A 133 -23.84 7.55 1.27
CA HIS A 133 -23.47 7.89 2.64
C HIS A 133 -23.68 6.70 3.57
N TRP A 134 -22.79 6.49 4.52
CA TRP A 134 -23.02 5.53 5.60
C TRP A 134 -24.18 5.99 6.50
N THR A 135 -25.00 5.06 6.97
CA THR A 135 -25.97 5.38 8.01
C THR A 135 -25.25 5.86 9.28
N PRO A 136 -25.87 6.74 10.10
CA PRO A 136 -25.26 7.17 11.35
C PRO A 136 -24.81 6.01 12.28
N PRO A 137 -25.57 4.89 12.41
CA PRO A 137 -25.09 3.71 13.15
C PRO A 137 -23.84 3.07 12.54
N THR A 138 -23.78 2.85 11.22
CA THR A 138 -22.57 2.31 10.57
C THR A 138 -21.39 3.27 10.69
N ALA A 139 -21.61 4.57 10.47
CA ALA A 139 -20.59 5.59 10.67
C ALA A 139 -20.09 5.62 12.12
N LYS A 140 -20.98 5.44 13.10
CA LYS A 140 -20.60 5.31 14.52
C LYS A 140 -19.82 4.05 14.81
N LEU A 141 -20.18 2.89 14.26
CA LEU A 141 -19.41 1.65 14.41
C LEU A 141 -18.00 1.79 13.83
N ILE A 142 -17.89 2.43 12.65
CA ILE A 142 -16.60 2.79 12.06
C ILE A 142 -15.85 3.72 13.01
N LEU A 143 -16.45 4.83 13.43
CA LEU A 143 -15.80 5.81 14.30
C LEU A 143 -15.37 5.23 15.66
N ASP A 144 -16.22 4.44 16.33
CA ASP A 144 -15.92 3.79 17.61
C ASP A 144 -14.79 2.76 17.46
N SER A 145 -14.76 2.03 16.35
CA SER A 145 -13.67 1.11 16.03
C SER A 145 -12.35 1.87 15.89
N TRP A 146 -12.36 3.01 15.18
CA TRP A 146 -11.18 3.87 15.05
C TRP A 146 -10.78 4.50 16.39
N TYR A 147 -11.73 4.97 17.18
CA TYR A 147 -11.48 5.56 18.49
C TYR A 147 -10.80 4.57 19.44
N LYS A 148 -11.28 3.31 19.50
CA LYS A 148 -10.63 2.25 20.29
C LYS A 148 -9.20 1.92 19.85
N GLN A 149 -8.89 2.11 18.57
CA GLN A 149 -7.57 1.79 18.02
C GLN A 149 -6.57 2.95 18.14
N LEU A 150 -7.06 4.19 18.28
CA LEU A 150 -6.25 5.40 18.34
C LEU A 150 -5.98 5.87 19.77
N HIS A 151 -6.75 5.41 20.76
CA HIS A 151 -6.48 5.65 22.17
C HIS A 151 -5.74 4.44 22.76
N PHE A 152 -4.42 4.60 22.97
CA PHE A 152 -3.56 3.65 23.71
C PHE A 152 -3.87 3.69 25.21
#